data_AF-A0A2G9NNM4-F1
#
_entry.id   AF-A0A2G9NNM4-F1
#
_cell.length_a   1.000
_cell.length_b   1.000
_cell.length_c   1.000
_cell.angle_alpha   90.00
_cell.angle_beta   90.00
_cell.angle_gamma   90.00
#
_symmetry.space_group_name_H-M   'P 1'
#
loop_
_entity.id
_entity.type
_entity.pdbx_description
1 polymer ?
#
loop_
_entity_poly.entity_id
_entity_poly.type
_entity_poly.pdbx_seq_one_letter_code
_entity_poly.pdbx_strand_id
1 'polypeptide(L)'
;MVDINTIKFIIIVALFILSALPLHRSVKFFKGKTNFPKTLLITFISGLIISAISLLIKFYFGAIIFIVLIGIYKKAFNLKWTKAIMVCALQFILITVSSIIIALISGLLLKLPLFR
;
A
#
# COMPACT_ATOMS: atom_id res chain seq x y z
N MET A 1 -21.41 -6.77 -25.12
CA MET A 1 -19.95 -7.06 -25.18
C MET A 1 -19.31 -6.15 -24.14
N VAL A 2 -18.64 -6.67 -23.11
CA VAL A 2 -17.96 -5.81 -22.13
C VAL A 2 -16.66 -5.34 -22.76
N ASP A 3 -16.52 -4.03 -22.95
CA ASP A 3 -15.30 -3.45 -23.52
C ASP A 3 -14.07 -3.78 -22.67
N ILE A 4 -12.95 -4.03 -23.33
CA ILE A 4 -11.69 -4.36 -22.66
C ILE A 4 -11.23 -3.24 -21.72
N ASN A 5 -11.62 -2.00 -22.01
CA ASN A 5 -11.36 -0.84 -21.15
C ASN A 5 -12.16 -0.91 -19.85
N THR A 6 -13.40 -1.38 -19.88
CA THR A 6 -14.24 -1.58 -18.71
C THR A 6 -13.67 -2.67 -17.81
N ILE A 7 -13.18 -3.78 -18.40
CA ILE A 7 -12.51 -4.86 -17.66
C ILE A 7 -11.23 -4.35 -16.97
N LYS A 8 -10.38 -3.62 -17.70
CA LYS A 8 -9.16 -3.00 -17.13
C LYS A 8 -9.48 -2.06 -15.98
N PHE A 9 -10.50 -1.22 -16.13
CA PHE A 9 -10.92 -0.29 -15.08
C PHE A 9 -11.35 -1.04 -13.80
N ILE A 10 -12.16 -2.09 -13.93
CA ILE A 10 -12.60 -2.92 -12.80
C ILE A 10 -11.40 -3.55 -12.08
N ILE A 11 -10.43 -4.08 -12.83
CA ILE A 11 -9.21 -4.68 -12.27
C ILE A 11 -8.39 -3.65 -11.48
N ILE A 12 -8.22 -2.43 -12.03
CA ILE A 12 -7.50 -1.35 -11.36
C ILE A 12 -8.18 -0.96 -10.04
N VAL A 13 -9.51 -0.82 -10.05
CA VAL A 13 -10.27 -0.51 -8.83
C VAL A 13 -10.14 -1.62 -7.80
N ALA A 14 -10.23 -2.89 -8.23
CA ALA A 14 -10.07 -4.04 -7.33
C ALA A 14 -8.65 -4.09 -6.71
N LEU A 15 -7.61 -3.88 -7.51
CA LEU A 15 -6.22 -3.81 -7.05
C LEU A 15 -6.02 -2.66 -6.06
N PHE A 16 -6.61 -1.49 -6.35
CA PHE A 16 -6.58 -0.35 -5.44
C PHE A 16 -7.21 -0.68 -4.09
N ILE A 17 -8.38 -1.33 -4.08
CA ILE A 17 -9.04 -1.75 -2.83
C ILE A 17 -8.18 -2.76 -2.05
N LEU A 18 -7.60 -3.74 -2.75
CA LEU A 18 -6.71 -4.75 -2.15
C LEU A 18 -5.45 -4.11 -1.56
N SER A 19 -4.91 -3.07 -2.20
CA SER A 19 -3.70 -2.38 -1.73
C SER A 19 -3.86 -1.67 -0.37
N ALA A 20 -5.10 -1.34 0.03
CA ALA A 20 -5.37 -0.72 1.33
C ALA A 20 -5.44 -1.73 2.48
N LEU A 21 -5.57 -3.03 2.20
CA LEU A 21 -5.69 -4.08 3.22
C LEU A 21 -4.47 -4.18 4.16
N PRO A 22 -3.21 -4.18 3.68
CA PRO A 22 -2.04 -4.22 4.55
C PRO A 22 -2.05 -3.06 5.55
N LEU A 23 -2.28 -1.84 5.07
CA LEU A 23 -2.34 -0.65 5.92
C LEU A 23 -3.47 -0.76 6.95
N HIS A 24 -4.65 -1.20 6.53
CA HIS A 24 -5.80 -1.35 7.45
C HIS A 24 -5.48 -2.34 8.58
N ARG A 25 -4.92 -3.50 8.23
CA ARG A 25 -4.52 -4.53 9.22
C ARG A 25 -3.43 -4.01 10.14
N SER A 26 -2.40 -3.35 9.61
CA SER A 26 -1.32 -2.80 10.42
C SER A 26 -1.82 -1.77 11.42
N VAL A 27 -2.64 -0.81 10.99
CA VAL A 27 -3.19 0.22 11.89
C VAL A 27 -4.11 -0.40 12.95
N LYS A 28 -4.94 -1.37 12.56
CA LYS A 28 -5.84 -2.07 13.49
C LYS A 28 -5.06 -2.87 14.53
N PHE A 29 -3.96 -3.51 14.13
CA PHE A 29 -3.05 -4.24 15.04
C PHE A 29 -2.47 -3.33 16.13
N PHE A 30 -2.05 -2.10 15.78
CA PHE A 30 -1.53 -1.13 16.74
C PHE A 30 -2.60 -0.32 17.50
N LYS A 31 -3.88 -0.72 17.40
CA LYS A 31 -5.06 -0.09 18.02
C LYS A 31 -5.27 1.37 17.58
N GLY A 32 -4.99 1.70 16.32
CA GLY A 32 -5.28 3.01 15.75
C GLY A 32 -6.76 3.21 15.45
N LYS A 33 -7.24 4.47 15.44
CA LYS A 33 -8.63 4.79 15.07
C LYS A 33 -8.79 4.70 13.55
N THR A 34 -9.15 3.52 13.06
CA THR A 34 -9.26 3.21 11.63
C THR A 34 -10.57 2.54 11.25
N ASN A 35 -11.12 2.95 10.11
CA ASN A 35 -12.22 2.29 9.40
C ASN A 35 -11.72 1.95 7.99
N PHE A 36 -12.29 0.93 7.35
CA PHE A 36 -11.92 0.53 5.99
C PHE A 36 -12.01 1.68 4.96
N PRO A 37 -13.13 2.43 4.85
CA PRO A 37 -13.22 3.57 3.92
C PRO A 37 -12.23 4.69 4.23
N LYS A 38 -11.98 4.96 5.52
CA LYS A 38 -10.97 5.93 5.95
C LYS A 38 -9.56 5.50 5.51
N THR A 39 -9.26 4.20 5.61
CA THR A 39 -7.97 3.66 5.18
C THR A 39 -7.80 3.79 3.67
N LEU A 40 -8.82 3.46 2.87
CA LEU A 40 -8.82 3.64 1.41
C LEU A 40 -8.51 5.08 1.02
N LEU A 41 -9.17 6.05 1.67
CA LEU A 41 -8.97 7.47 1.41
C LEU A 41 -7.54 7.90 1.75
N ILE A 42 -6.99 7.40 2.86
CA ILE A 42 -5.60 7.68 3.25
C ILE A 42 -4.61 7.04 2.27
N THR A 43 -4.85 5.80 1.83
CA THR A 43 -4.04 5.12 0.81
C THR A 43 -4.05 5.88 -0.52
N PHE A 44 -5.20 6.44 -0.90
CA PHE A 44 -5.32 7.27 -2.09
C PHE A 44 -4.50 8.56 -1.96
N ILE A 45 -4.68 9.29 -0.85
CA ILE A 45 -3.97 10.55 -0.59
C ILE A 45 -2.46 10.32 -0.48
N SER A 46 -2.02 9.27 0.22
CA SER A 46 -0.61 8.95 0.33
C SER A 46 -0.04 8.59 -1.04
N GLY A 47 -0.75 7.81 -1.86
CA GLY A 47 -0.37 7.51 -3.23
C GLY A 47 -0.20 8.77 -4.09
N LEU A 48 -1.14 9.71 -4.02
CA LEU A 48 -1.05 11.00 -4.72
C LEU A 48 0.16 11.83 -4.27
N ILE A 49 0.39 11.92 -2.96
CA ILE A 49 1.51 12.67 -2.39
C ILE A 49 2.84 12.04 -2.82
N ILE A 50 2.96 10.71 -2.76
CA ILE A 50 4.16 9.98 -3.21
C ILE A 50 4.38 10.25 -4.69
N SER A 51 3.34 10.13 -5.52
CA SER A 51 3.44 10.38 -6.97
C SER A 51 3.88 11.81 -7.29
N ALA A 52 3.32 12.81 -6.58
CA ALA A 52 3.72 14.20 -6.73
C ALA A 52 5.18 14.44 -6.31
N ILE A 53 5.62 13.85 -5.19
CA ILE A 53 7.02 13.94 -4.73
C ILE A 53 7.96 13.26 -5.73
N SER A 54 7.60 12.08 -6.24
CA SER A 54 8.40 11.34 -7.23
C SER A 54 8.52 12.08 -8.56
N LEU A 55 7.50 12.83 -8.98
CA LEU A 55 7.55 13.67 -10.18
C LEU A 55 8.54 14.84 -10.00
N LEU A 56 8.57 15.43 -8.80
CA LEU A 56 9.43 16.59 -8.49
C LEU A 56 10.88 16.20 -8.22
N ILE A 57 11.14 15.02 -7.65
CA ILE A 57 12.47 14.62 -7.16
C ILE A 57 12.81 13.23 -7.70
N LYS A 58 13.59 13.19 -8.78
CA LYS A 58 13.73 12.02 -9.65
C LYS A 58 14.37 10.76 -9.06
N PHE A 59 15.09 10.77 -7.93
CA PHE A 59 15.82 9.54 -7.57
C PHE A 59 16.28 9.32 -6.10
N TYR A 60 16.43 10.33 -5.24
CA TYR A 60 17.27 10.17 -4.04
C TYR A 60 16.63 10.34 -2.66
N PHE A 61 15.30 10.45 -2.55
CA PHE A 61 14.67 10.78 -1.26
C PHE A 61 13.58 9.82 -0.80
N GLY A 62 13.87 8.51 -0.86
CA GLY A 62 13.04 7.49 -0.20
C GLY A 62 12.84 7.76 1.30
N ALA A 63 13.85 8.34 1.97
CA ALA A 63 13.75 8.74 3.38
C ALA A 63 12.73 9.88 3.61
N ILE A 64 12.64 10.88 2.74
CA ILE A 64 11.64 11.96 2.87
C ILE A 64 10.24 11.39 2.66
N ILE A 65 10.05 10.57 1.62
CA ILE A 65 8.77 9.91 1.35
C ILE A 65 8.33 9.11 2.57
N PHE A 66 9.25 8.38 3.20
CA PHE A 66 8.98 7.61 4.41
C PHE A 66 8.58 8.48 5.60
N ILE A 67 9.29 9.59 5.85
CA ILE A 67 8.97 10.54 6.94
C ILE A 67 7.59 11.17 6.72
N VAL A 68 7.28 11.57 5.48
CA VAL A 68 5.98 12.15 5.11
C VAL A 68 4.86 11.14 5.33
N LEU A 69 5.05 9.88 4.91
CA LEU A 69 4.12 8.78 5.15
C LEU A 69 3.85 8.55 6.65
N ILE A 70 4.89 8.52 7.48
CA ILE A 70 4.73 8.39 8.94
C ILE A 70 3.92 9.55 9.49
N GLY A 71 4.19 10.78 9.05
CA GLY A 71 3.44 11.97 9.46
C GLY A 71 1.95 11.88 9.10
N ILE A 72 1.66 11.43 7.87
CA ILE A 72 0.28 11.20 7.40
C ILE A 72 -0.39 10.16 8.28
N TYR A 73 0.23 9.00 8.53
CA TYR A 73 -0.36 7.94 9.34
C TYR A 73 -0.58 8.34 10.78
N LYS A 74 0.37 9.05 11.39
CA LYS A 74 0.25 9.60 12.74
C LYS A 74 -1.00 10.49 12.84
N LYS A 75 -1.14 11.46 11.94
CA LYS A 75 -2.25 12.43 11.96
C LYS A 75 -3.58 11.77 11.59
N ALA A 76 -3.59 10.94 10.55
CA ALA A 76 -4.80 10.36 10.02
C ALA A 76 -5.39 9.27 10.93
N PHE A 77 -4.56 8.45 11.59
CA PHE A 77 -5.01 7.37 12.47
C PHE A 77 -4.94 7.69 13.97
N ASN A 78 -4.58 8.93 14.31
CA ASN A 78 -4.38 9.42 15.69
C ASN A 78 -3.46 8.49 16.50
N LEU A 79 -2.29 8.19 15.93
CA LEU A 79 -1.28 7.30 16.51
C LEU A 79 -0.12 8.11 17.11
N LYS A 80 0.55 7.55 18.11
CA LYS A 80 1.86 8.06 18.57
C LYS A 80 2.92 7.82 17.47
N TRP A 81 3.96 8.65 17.42
CA TRP A 81 5.06 8.51 16.45
C TRP A 81 5.66 7.11 16.40
N THR A 82 5.91 6.51 17.57
CA THR A 82 6.43 5.13 17.68
C THR A 82 5.51 4.11 17.01
N LYS A 83 4.20 4.22 17.24
CA LYS A 83 3.21 3.34 16.61
C LYS A 83 3.09 3.58 15.11
N ALA A 84 3.19 4.82 14.64
CA ALA A 84 3.13 5.13 13.22
C ALA A 84 4.34 4.54 12.46
N ILE A 85 5.53 4.57 13.06
CA ILE A 85 6.73 3.90 12.53
C ILE A 85 6.51 2.39 12.48
N MET A 86 6.02 1.79 13.58
CA MET A 86 5.74 0.36 13.63
C MET A 86 4.65 -0.08 12.63
N VAL A 87 3.62 0.75 12.41
CA VAL A 87 2.61 0.52 11.36
C VAL A 87 3.27 0.48 10.00
N CYS A 88 4.17 1.42 9.71
CA CYS A 88 4.86 1.48 8.42
C CYS A 88 5.76 0.26 8.23
N ALA A 89 6.49 -0.17 9.26
CA ALA A 89 7.31 -1.37 9.23
C ALA A 89 6.46 -2.64 9.02
N LEU A 90 5.35 -2.77 9.76
CA LEU A 90 4.44 -3.90 9.63
C LEU A 90 3.74 -3.91 8.27
N GLN A 91 3.38 -2.74 7.74
CA GLN A 91 2.81 -2.61 6.40
C GLN A 91 3.81 -3.12 5.35
N PHE A 92 5.09 -2.77 5.48
CA PHE A 92 6.13 -3.23 4.58
C PHE A 92 6.29 -4.76 4.61
N ILE A 93 6.32 -5.35 5.82
CA ILE A 93 6.36 -6.80 5.99
C ILE A 93 5.15 -7.47 5.33
N LEU A 94 3.94 -6.95 5.57
CA LEU A 94 2.72 -7.52 4.99
C LEU A 94 2.70 -7.41 3.46
N ILE A 95 3.20 -6.31 2.89
CA ILE A 95 3.31 -6.14 1.43
C ILE A 95 4.28 -7.16 0.86
N THR A 96 5.48 -7.31 1.45
CA THR A 96 6.50 -8.27 0.99
C THR A 96 6.01 -9.71 1.07
N VAL A 97 5.36 -10.09 2.18
CA VAL A 97 4.77 -11.43 2.32
C VAL A 97 3.68 -11.66 1.28
N SER A 98 2.81 -10.66 1.07
CA SER A 98 1.72 -10.77 0.08
C SER A 98 2.26 -10.86 -1.34
N SER A 99 3.31 -10.11 -1.69
CA SER A 99 3.91 -10.16 -3.03
C SER A 99 4.61 -11.49 -3.31
N ILE A 100 5.30 -12.07 -2.32
CA ILE A 100 5.91 -13.41 -2.43
C ILE A 100 4.83 -14.47 -2.65
N ILE A 101 3.73 -14.43 -1.90
CA ILE A 101 2.62 -15.38 -2.06
C ILE A 101 2.01 -15.27 -3.47
N ILE A 102 1.76 -14.05 -3.95
CA ILE A 102 1.23 -13.81 -5.31
C ILE A 102 2.23 -14.31 -6.36
N ALA A 103 3.53 -14.04 -6.19
CA ALA A 103 4.57 -14.49 -7.09
C ALA A 103 4.61 -16.03 -7.15
N LEU A 104 4.58 -16.72 -6.02
CA LEU A 104 4.52 -18.18 -5.94
C LEU A 104 3.27 -18.75 -6.64
N ILE A 105 2.10 -18.20 -6.36
CA ILE A 105 0.84 -18.65 -6.99
C ILE A 105 0.91 -18.43 -8.50
N SER A 106 1.36 -17.26 -8.95
CA SER A 106 1.47 -16.94 -10.38
C SER A 106 2.51 -17.81 -11.09
N GLY A 107 3.65 -18.09 -10.45
CA GLY A 107 4.70 -18.96 -10.99
C GLY A 107 4.25 -20.42 -11.10
N LEU A 108 3.52 -20.93 -10.10
CA LEU A 108 2.91 -22.25 -10.12
C LEU A 108 1.84 -22.39 -11.21
N LEU A 109 0.99 -21.36 -11.36
CA LEU A 109 -0.15 -21.35 -12.28
C LEU A 109 0.25 -21.14 -13.74
N LEU A 110 1.33 -20.38 -13.99
CA LEU A 110 1.85 -20.09 -15.33
C LEU A 110 3.05 -20.96 -15.75
N LYS A 111 3.49 -21.92 -14.91
CA LYS A 111 4.71 -22.73 -15.13
C LYS A 111 5.94 -21.88 -15.50
N LEU A 112 6.05 -20.68 -14.95
CA LEU A 112 7.20 -19.80 -15.20
C LEU A 112 8.36 -20.20 -14.27
N PRO A 113 9.62 -20.21 -14.75
CA PRO A 113 10.76 -20.48 -13.89
C PRO A 113 10.84 -19.40 -12.80
N LEU A 114 10.63 -19.82 -11.56
CA LEU A 114 10.47 -18.95 -10.38
C LEU A 114 11.76 -18.25 -9.94
N PHE A 115 12.90 -18.62 -10.52
CA PHE A 115 14.19 -17.99 -10.28
C PHE A 115 14.97 -17.95 -11.60
N ARG A 116 15.45 -16.75 -11.95
CA ARG A 116 16.51 -16.56 -12.94
C ARG A 116 17.52 -15.58 -12.37
#